data_AF-A0A517LU68-F1
#
_entry.id   AF-A0A517LU68-F1
#
_cell.length_a   1.000
_cell.length_b   1.000
_cell.length_c   1.000
_cell.angle_alpha   90.00
_cell.angle_beta   90.00
_cell.angle_gamma   90.00
#
_symmetry.space_group_name_H-M   'P 1'
#
loop_
_entity.id
_entity.type
_entity.pdbx_description
1 polymer ?
#
loop_
_entity_poly.entity_id
_entity_poly.type
_entity_poly.pdbx_seq_one_letter_code
_entity_poly.pdbx_strand_id
1 'polypeptide(L)'
;MEFAKVMFEQIRRVIPREKPPNFEAWANDVRLLRERDGFDPEEIKAVFCWANADDFWRTNIRSPSKLREKYSVLHAKMLAAKPIPQQHEITTPTPRQRRAPAWHPQQKKSPNSKNA
;
A
#
# COMPACT_ATOMS: atom_id res chain seq x y z
N MET A 1 -16.19 9.85 -19.24
CA MET A 1 -14.93 9.87 -20.02
C MET A 1 -13.87 10.78 -19.41
N GLU A 2 -14.25 11.89 -18.76
CA GLU A 2 -13.28 12.87 -18.23
C GLU A 2 -12.17 12.31 -17.33
N PHE A 3 -12.47 11.37 -16.42
CA PHE A 3 -11.45 10.81 -15.53
C PHE A 3 -10.30 10.12 -16.28
N ALA A 4 -10.58 9.40 -17.38
CA ALA A 4 -9.55 8.72 -18.15
C ALA A 4 -8.56 9.69 -18.82
N LYS A 5 -9.06 10.82 -19.33
CA LYS A 5 -8.22 11.87 -19.94
C LYS A 5 -7.34 12.55 -18.90
N VAL A 6 -7.94 12.94 -17.77
CA VAL A 6 -7.22 13.56 -16.64
C VAL A 6 -6.15 12.61 -16.11
N MET A 7 -6.46 11.32 -15.95
CA MET A 7 -5.50 10.31 -15.51
C MET A 7 -4.30 10.24 -16.46
N PHE A 8 -4.54 10.25 -17.78
CA PHE A 8 -3.48 10.22 -18.78
C PHE A 8 -2.60 11.47 -18.73
N GLU A 9 -3.17 12.65 -18.55
CA GLU A 9 -2.42 13.90 -18.40
C GLU A 9 -1.48 13.85 -17.18
N GLN A 10 -1.94 13.34 -16.04
CA GLN A 10 -1.09 13.17 -14.86
C GLN A 10 0.04 12.15 -15.11
N ILE A 11 -0.27 11.03 -15.77
CA ILE A 11 0.76 10.05 -16.13
C ILE A 11 1.82 10.67 -17.05
N ARG A 12 1.43 11.49 -18.02
CA ARG A 12 2.38 12.18 -18.92
C ARG A 12 3.30 13.16 -18.21
N ARG A 13 2.87 13.76 -17.10
CA ARG A 13 3.74 14.64 -16.30
C ARG A 13 4.89 13.86 -15.66
N VAL A 14 4.63 12.60 -15.28
CA VAL A 14 5.63 11.71 -14.70
C VAL A 14 6.46 11.01 -15.78
N ILE A 15 5.81 10.59 -16.88
CA ILE A 15 6.40 9.85 -17.99
C ILE A 15 6.08 10.57 -19.30
N PRO A 16 6.90 11.57 -19.72
CA PRO A 16 6.59 12.42 -20.87
C PRO A 16 6.42 11.68 -22.20
N ARG A 17 7.02 10.49 -22.33
CA ARG A 17 6.99 9.66 -23.53
C ARG A 17 5.86 8.62 -23.52
N GLU A 18 4.92 8.70 -22.58
CA GLU A 18 3.75 7.83 -22.56
C GLU A 18 2.91 8.04 -23.82
N LYS A 19 2.53 6.93 -24.47
CA LYS A 19 1.67 6.98 -25.66
C LYS A 19 0.21 7.15 -25.25
N PRO A 20 -0.60 7.87 -26.05
CA PRO A 20 -2.04 7.93 -25.84
C PRO A 20 -2.64 6.51 -25.78
N PRO A 21 -3.41 6.18 -24.72
CA PRO A 21 -4.09 4.90 -24.61
C PRO A 21 -5.37 4.89 -25.46
N ASN A 22 -6.01 3.73 -25.53
CA ASN A 22 -7.42 3.67 -25.91
C ASN A 22 -8.28 4.18 -24.74
N PHE A 23 -8.83 5.39 -24.88
CA PHE A 23 -9.64 6.04 -23.85
C PHE A 23 -10.98 5.34 -23.58
N GLU A 24 -11.53 4.61 -24.55
CA GLU A 24 -12.76 3.83 -24.35
C GLU A 24 -12.48 2.61 -23.45
N ALA A 25 -11.37 1.91 -23.71
CA ALA A 25 -10.92 0.81 -22.86
C ALA A 25 -10.65 1.29 -21.42
N TRP A 26 -10.00 2.44 -21.28
CA TRP A 26 -9.77 3.06 -19.97
C TRP A 26 -11.07 3.46 -19.27
N ALA A 27 -12.02 4.04 -20.00
CA ALA A 27 -13.32 4.36 -19.43
C ALA A 27 -14.06 3.11 -18.97
N ASN A 28 -13.94 1.99 -19.70
CA ASN A 28 -14.49 0.70 -19.28
C ASN A 28 -13.82 0.16 -18.01
N ASP A 29 -12.48 0.23 -17.90
CA ASP A 29 -11.78 -0.18 -16.68
C ASP A 29 -12.19 0.64 -15.44
N VAL A 30 -12.39 1.96 -15.62
CA VAL A 30 -12.91 2.84 -14.57
C VAL A 30 -14.36 2.48 -14.22
N ARG A 31 -15.18 2.14 -15.22
CA ARG A 31 -16.54 1.63 -14.99
C ARG A 31 -16.50 0.33 -14.18
N LEU A 32 -15.58 -0.59 -14.50
CA LEU A 32 -15.41 -1.83 -13.74
C LEU A 32 -15.01 -1.57 -12.28
N LEU A 33 -14.11 -0.63 -12.01
CA LEU A 33 -13.78 -0.20 -10.63
C LEU A 33 -15.02 0.26 -9.84
N ARG A 34 -15.96 0.94 -10.51
CA ARG A 34 -17.16 1.50 -9.86
C ARG A 34 -18.27 0.47 -9.71
N GLU A 35 -18.67 -0.14 -10.83
CA GLU A 35 -19.89 -0.96 -10.90
C GLU A 35 -19.66 -2.41 -10.48
N ARG A 36 -18.48 -2.95 -10.79
CA ARG A 36 -18.12 -4.33 -10.42
C ARG A 36 -17.33 -4.36 -9.12
N ASP A 37 -16.34 -3.47 -9.04
CA ASP A 37 -15.50 -3.17 -7.89
C ASP A 37 -16.28 -2.80 -6.63
N GLY A 38 -17.35 -2.02 -6.86
CA GLY A 38 -18.11 -1.36 -5.81
C GLY A 38 -17.37 -0.18 -5.17
N PHE A 39 -16.28 0.32 -5.78
CA PHE A 39 -15.52 1.43 -5.21
C PHE A 39 -16.12 2.77 -5.56
N ASP A 40 -16.09 3.67 -4.59
CA ASP A 40 -16.62 5.02 -4.76
C ASP A 40 -15.76 5.83 -5.77
N PRO A 41 -16.39 6.60 -6.69
CA PRO A 41 -15.65 7.36 -7.70
C PRO A 41 -14.69 8.40 -7.10
N GLU A 42 -15.02 8.97 -5.95
CA GLU A 42 -14.23 9.97 -5.25
C GLU A 42 -13.05 9.29 -4.54
N GLU A 43 -13.27 8.12 -3.95
CA GLU A 43 -12.18 7.29 -3.42
C GLU A 43 -11.22 6.83 -4.51
N ILE A 44 -11.72 6.41 -5.68
CA ILE A 44 -10.88 6.04 -6.83
C ILE A 44 -9.97 7.19 -7.25
N LYS A 45 -10.53 8.41 -7.35
CA LYS A 45 -9.74 9.61 -7.65
C LYS A 45 -8.70 9.87 -6.57
N ALA A 46 -9.08 9.78 -5.29
CA ALA A 46 -8.18 10.02 -4.16
C ALA A 46 -6.99 9.03 -4.16
N VAL A 47 -7.27 7.74 -4.33
CA VAL A 47 -6.25 6.69 -4.41
C VAL A 47 -5.31 6.92 -5.59
N PHE A 48 -5.85 7.27 -6.76
CA PHE A 48 -5.02 7.58 -7.92
C PHE A 48 -4.11 8.79 -7.67
N CYS A 49 -4.66 9.89 -7.16
CA CYS A 49 -3.88 11.10 -6.87
C CYS A 49 -2.77 10.83 -5.86
N TRP A 50 -3.07 10.08 -4.79
CA TRP A 50 -2.08 9.66 -3.81
C TRP A 50 -0.98 8.79 -4.44
N ALA A 51 -1.36 7.79 -5.25
CA ALA A 51 -0.42 6.92 -5.94
C ALA A 51 0.45 7.67 -6.95
N ASN A 52 -0.08 8.72 -7.59
CA ASN A 52 0.66 9.52 -8.58
C ASN A 52 1.62 10.53 -7.92
N ALA A 53 1.37 10.92 -6.67
CA ALA A 53 2.28 11.73 -5.87
C ALA A 53 3.43 10.91 -5.25
N ASP A 54 3.21 9.63 -4.98
CA ASP A 54 4.21 8.73 -4.42
C ASP A 54 5.29 8.34 -5.46
N ASP A 55 6.56 8.51 -5.10
CA ASP A 55 7.71 8.28 -5.99
C ASP A 55 7.77 6.84 -6.54
N PHE A 56 7.35 5.87 -5.74
CA PHE A 56 7.34 4.47 -6.13
C PHE A 56 6.12 4.14 -6.99
N TRP A 57 4.91 4.54 -6.57
CA TRP A 57 3.68 4.16 -7.25
C TRP A 57 3.43 4.92 -8.54
N ARG A 58 3.91 6.16 -8.69
CA ARG A 58 3.66 6.98 -9.88
C ARG A 58 4.20 6.38 -11.18
N THR A 59 5.27 5.59 -11.09
CA THR A 59 5.86 4.88 -12.24
C THR A 59 5.20 3.53 -12.51
N ASN A 60 4.48 2.99 -11.52
CA ASN A 60 3.82 1.68 -11.59
C ASN A 60 2.34 1.79 -12.01
N ILE A 61 1.64 2.86 -11.60
CA ILE A 61 0.22 3.06 -11.91
C ILE A 61 0.05 3.92 -13.16
N ARG A 62 0.19 3.27 -14.32
CA ARG A 62 0.15 3.90 -15.65
C ARG A 62 -1.15 3.68 -16.43
N SER A 63 -2.15 3.08 -15.79
CA SER A 63 -3.47 2.87 -16.41
C SER A 63 -4.54 2.57 -15.35
N PRO A 64 -5.83 2.76 -15.67
CA PRO A 64 -6.92 2.35 -14.79
C PRO A 64 -6.92 0.85 -14.49
N SER A 65 -6.54 0.01 -15.46
CA SER A 65 -6.36 -1.44 -15.24
C SER A 65 -5.32 -1.72 -14.15
N LYS A 66 -4.17 -1.04 -14.16
CA LYS A 66 -3.14 -1.18 -13.11
C LYS A 66 -3.57 -0.59 -11.77
N LEU A 67 -4.28 0.53 -11.78
CA LEU A 67 -4.91 1.07 -10.58
C LEU A 67 -5.86 0.03 -9.96
N ARG A 68 -6.71 -0.59 -10.76
CA ARG A 68 -7.67 -1.62 -10.34
C ARG A 68 -6.99 -2.86 -9.77
N GLU A 69 -5.91 -3.33 -10.41
CA GLU A 69 -5.13 -4.47 -9.92
C GLU A 69 -4.51 -4.22 -8.53
N LYS A 70 -4.06 -2.98 -8.26
CA LYS A 70 -3.37 -2.62 -7.01
C LYS A 70 -4.25 -1.85 -6.02
N TYR A 71 -5.53 -1.69 -6.31
CA TYR A 71 -6.42 -0.77 -5.60
C TYR A 71 -6.41 -1.00 -4.08
N SER A 72 -6.62 -2.23 -3.63
CA SER A 72 -6.68 -2.56 -2.20
C SER A 72 -5.39 -2.20 -1.45
N VAL A 73 -4.23 -2.46 -2.06
CA VAL A 73 -2.92 -2.15 -1.48
C VAL A 73 -2.68 -0.64 -1.44
N LEU A 74 -3.00 0.06 -2.52
CA LEU A 74 -2.87 1.51 -2.60
C LEU A 74 -3.79 2.20 -1.60
N HIS A 75 -5.05 1.76 -1.51
CA HIS A 75 -6.03 2.30 -0.58
C HIS A 75 -5.57 2.12 0.87
N ALA A 76 -5.12 0.92 1.26
CA ALA A 76 -4.58 0.68 2.60
C ALA A 76 -3.35 1.56 2.91
N LYS A 77 -2.42 1.72 1.95
CA LYS A 77 -1.24 2.58 2.13
C LYS A 77 -1.62 4.06 2.23
N MET A 78 -2.56 4.53 1.44
CA MET A 78 -3.08 5.90 1.50
C MET A 78 -3.70 6.19 2.87
N LEU A 79 -4.53 5.29 3.39
CA LEU A 79 -5.14 5.42 4.71
C LEU A 79 -4.09 5.45 5.84
N ALA A 80 -3.03 4.64 5.74
CA ALA A 80 -1.94 4.64 6.71
C ALA A 80 -1.05 5.90 6.64
N ALA A 81 -0.93 6.52 5.45
CA ALA A 81 -0.14 7.72 5.24
C ALA A 81 -0.85 9.01 5.66
N LYS A 82 -2.19 9.02 5.64
CA LYS A 82 -2.97 10.15 6.16
C LYS A 82 -2.84 10.12 7.70
N PRO A 83 -2.42 11.21 8.36
CA PRO A 83 -2.52 11.28 9.81
C PRO A 83 -3.99 11.13 10.17
N ILE A 84 -4.34 9.98 10.74
CA ILE A 84 -5.69 9.68 11.21
C ILE A 84 -5.98 10.76 12.27
N PRO A 85 -7.03 11.59 12.13
CA PRO A 85 -7.52 12.35 13.27
C PRO A 85 -7.90 11.31 14.31
N GLN A 86 -7.17 11.27 15.43
CA GLN A 86 -7.39 10.34 16.53
C GLN A 86 -8.83 10.50 17.03
N GLN A 87 -9.73 9.65 16.53
CA GLN A 87 -11.11 9.55 17.03
C GLN A 87 -11.45 8.09 17.31
N HIS A 88 -10.60 7.41 18.07
CA HIS A 88 -10.97 6.33 19.00
C HIS A 88 -9.72 5.84 19.75
N GLU A 89 -9.58 6.28 21.00
CA GLU A 89 -8.82 5.54 22.00
C GLU A 89 -9.49 4.18 22.23
N ILE A 90 -8.95 3.05 21.74
CA ILE A 90 -9.05 1.76 22.44
C ILE A 90 -7.84 0.86 22.11
N THR A 91 -7.06 0.60 23.16
CA THR A 91 -6.02 -0.43 23.38
C THR A 91 -4.86 -0.57 22.38
N THR A 92 -3.70 -0.10 22.84
CA THR A 92 -2.39 -0.64 22.47
C THR A 92 -2.41 -2.19 22.46
N PRO A 93 -1.94 -2.89 21.40
CA PRO A 93 -1.49 -4.23 21.60
C PRO A 93 -0.18 -4.12 22.40
N THR A 94 -0.24 -4.60 23.63
CA THR A 94 0.89 -4.90 24.52
C THR A 94 2.16 -5.22 23.74
N PRO A 95 3.34 -4.66 24.10
CA PRO A 95 4.58 -5.09 23.47
C PRO A 95 4.72 -6.59 23.68
N ARG A 96 4.60 -7.37 22.60
CA ARG A 96 4.90 -8.80 22.65
C ARG A 96 6.36 -8.90 23.07
N GLN A 97 6.59 -9.20 24.35
CA GLN A 97 7.92 -9.49 24.87
C GLN A 97 8.54 -10.54 23.93
N ARG A 98 9.59 -10.14 23.22
CA ARG A 98 10.43 -11.06 22.46
C ARG A 98 10.98 -12.06 23.48
N ARG A 99 10.37 -13.23 23.60
CA ARG A 99 11.04 -14.37 24.22
C ARG A 99 12.25 -14.66 23.33
N ALA A 100 13.45 -14.43 23.87
CA ALA A 100 14.68 -14.80 23.20
C ALA A 100 14.64 -16.30 22.85
N PRO A 101 15.08 -16.72 21.66
CA PRO A 101 15.17 -18.15 21.36
C PRO A 101 16.18 -18.79 22.33
N ALA A 102 15.77 -19.91 22.93
CA ALA A 102 16.58 -20.66 23.87
C ALA A 102 17.66 -21.45 23.13
N TRP A 103 18.72 -20.76 22.70
CA TRP A 103 19.98 -21.37 22.29
C TRP A 103 21.13 -20.74 23.08
N HIS A 104 21.15 -20.96 24.38
CA HIS A 104 22.37 -20.82 25.17
C HIS A 104 22.93 -22.23 25.43
N PRO A 105 24.17 -22.53 25.00
CA PRO A 105 24.79 -23.80 25.35
C PRO A 105 25.11 -23.82 26.85
N GLN A 106 24.64 -24.84 27.56
CA GLN A 106 24.94 -25.07 28.98
C GLN A 106 26.44 -25.24 29.18
N GLN A 107 27.06 -24.32 29.92
CA GLN A 107 28.40 -24.54 30.45
C GLN A 107 28.34 -25.58 31.58
N LYS A 108 28.99 -26.73 31.37
CA LYS A 108 29.15 -27.77 32.38
C LYS A 108 30.03 -27.23 33.51
N LYS A 109 29.48 -27.06 34.71
CA LYS A 109 30.28 -26.80 35.92
C LYS A 109 30.86 -28.13 36.41
N SER A 110 32.19 -28.23 36.39
CA SER A 110 32.95 -29.32 37.01
C SER A 110 32.91 -29.18 38.55
N PRO A 111 32.63 -30.24 39.34
CA PRO A 111 32.63 -30.13 40.78
C PRO A 111 34.06 -30.29 41.30
N ASN A 112 34.56 -29.23 41.97
CA ASN A 112 35.78 -29.28 42.76
C ASN A 112 35.47 -29.96 44.10
N SER A 113 36.08 -31.12 44.38
CA SER A 113 36.09 -31.73 45.71
C SER A 113 37.45 -31.50 46.35
N LYS A 114 37.45 -30.74 47.44
CA LYS A 114 38.56 -30.67 48.40
C LYS A 114 38.31 -31.70 49.52
N ASN A 115 39.37 -32.45 49.82
CA ASN A 115 39.77 -33.01 51.11
C ASN A 115 38.99 -34.19 51.72
N ALA A 116 39.62 -35.36 51.71
CA ALA A 116 39.97 -36.15 52.91
C ALA A 116 41.22 -36.99 52.61
#